data_AF-A0AB35MEN1-F1
#
_entry.id   AF-A0AB35MEN1-F1
#
_cell.length_a   1.000
_cell.length_b   1.000
_cell.length_c   1.000
_cell.angle_alpha   90.00
_cell.angle_beta   90.00
_cell.angle_gamma   90.00
#
_symmetry.space_group_name_H-M   'P 1'
#
loop_
_entity.id
_entity.type
_entity.pdbx_description
1 polymer ?
#
loop_
_entity_poly.entity_id
_entity_poly.type
_entity_poly.pdbx_seq_one_letter_code
_entity_poly.pdbx_strand_id
1 'polypeptide(L)'
;MTAALRRGLPRVPGGEPWPLAPAATGDDAGALTGATPVAVTLTAGAPAATSTTAVATASSVPGDPAPGAGRPRGEVALRRGLPRVPGGEPWPPAGWAPAVEDHAPAPQEPAPEPAAVAADEAPGTADASPTTESDPGGLSPRARRSLGMVAVIAVLGIAAVLGARLIVGLDGVQAFVARYPGAVPPPEGAPVGIPTWLSWTHFFNVFLLAMIVRTGLEVRRQARPEAYWARRSDPRTRISLLAWTHQALDVLWVVNGVTYVVLLFATGQWMRIVPLSWEVVPNAVSTALQYLSLDWPVEDGWAYYNSLQQLSYVVTVFIAAPLAIATGVRMSIFWRAGGRLDRLYPVTVARRIHFPVMLYFVLFVVSHVALVLATGARRNLNHMFAGTQGEGWTGAIVATAALAVVVGAVLAVRPLLIAPVARRFGTVSGR
;
A
#
# COMPACT_ATOMS: atom_id res chain seq x y z
N MET A 1 24.29 -8.09 -44.50
CA MET A 1 22.89 -8.43 -44.14
C MET A 1 22.42 -7.47 -43.05
N THR A 2 21.82 -6.35 -43.42
CA THR A 2 21.15 -5.45 -42.48
C THR A 2 19.81 -6.08 -42.09
N ALA A 3 19.60 -6.32 -40.80
CA ALA A 3 18.35 -6.88 -40.29
C ALA A 3 17.20 -5.89 -40.57
N ALA A 4 16.25 -6.27 -41.42
CA ALA A 4 15.06 -5.47 -41.67
C ALA A 4 14.19 -5.45 -40.40
N LEU A 5 14.12 -4.29 -39.74
CA LEU A 5 13.20 -4.06 -38.62
C LEU A 5 11.76 -4.14 -39.15
N ARG A 6 10.96 -5.06 -38.58
CA ARG A 6 9.51 -5.14 -38.87
C ARG A 6 8.85 -3.84 -38.41
N ARG A 7 8.20 -3.12 -39.33
CA ARG A 7 7.43 -1.92 -39.00
C ARG A 7 6.04 -2.30 -38.50
N GLY A 8 5.66 -1.72 -37.36
CA GLY A 8 4.34 -1.81 -36.75
C GLY A 8 3.41 -0.68 -37.20
N LEU A 9 2.21 -0.67 -36.64
CA LEU A 9 1.15 0.27 -37.01
C LEU A 9 1.53 1.74 -36.77
N PRO A 10 0.98 2.68 -37.56
CA PRO A 10 1.16 4.11 -37.35
C PRO A 10 0.68 4.58 -35.98
N ARG A 11 1.38 5.55 -35.39
CA ARG A 11 1.01 6.14 -34.10
C ARG A 11 -0.17 7.13 -34.18
N VAL A 12 -0.55 7.52 -35.39
CA VAL A 12 -1.69 8.40 -35.68
C VAL A 12 -2.49 7.83 -36.85
N PRO A 13 -3.83 8.00 -36.88
CA PRO A 13 -4.65 7.59 -38.02
C PRO A 13 -4.12 8.23 -39.32
N GLY A 14 -3.72 7.40 -40.29
CA GLY A 14 -3.14 7.84 -41.56
C GLY A 14 -1.63 8.16 -41.54
N GLY A 15 -0.92 7.92 -40.44
CA GLY A 15 0.54 8.17 -40.35
C GLY A 15 1.41 7.06 -40.95
N GLU A 16 2.73 7.28 -40.94
CA GLU A 16 3.75 6.29 -41.36
C GLU A 16 3.92 5.15 -40.32
N PRO A 17 4.18 3.91 -40.78
CA PRO A 17 4.52 2.78 -39.91
C PRO A 17 5.81 3.01 -39.11
N TRP A 18 5.81 2.66 -37.82
CA TRP A 18 6.95 2.82 -36.92
C TRP A 18 7.78 1.53 -36.81
N PRO A 19 9.13 1.55 -36.73
CA PRO A 19 9.99 2.73 -36.73
C PRO A 19 10.18 3.34 -38.12
N LEU A 20 10.36 4.68 -38.14
CA LEU A 20 10.71 5.42 -39.34
C LEU A 20 11.96 4.82 -39.99
N ALA A 21 11.99 4.80 -41.32
CA ALA A 21 13.18 4.39 -42.06
C ALA A 21 14.37 5.25 -41.60
N PRO A 22 15.55 4.67 -41.35
CA PRO A 22 16.76 5.48 -41.29
C PRO A 22 16.91 6.22 -42.63
N ALA A 23 17.06 7.53 -42.60
CA ALA A 23 17.44 8.31 -43.77
C ALA A 23 18.82 7.83 -44.22
N ALA A 24 18.93 7.38 -45.46
CA ALA A 24 20.21 6.96 -46.03
C ALA A 24 21.12 8.19 -46.17
N THR A 25 22.05 8.35 -45.24
CA THR A 25 23.27 9.14 -45.47
C THR A 25 24.13 8.32 -46.42
N GLY A 26 24.31 8.82 -47.64
CA GLY A 26 25.27 8.25 -48.58
C GLY A 26 26.68 8.35 -48.01
N ASP A 27 27.40 7.24 -47.96
CA ASP A 27 28.67 7.09 -48.66
C ASP A 27 29.18 5.63 -48.57
N ASP A 28 29.90 5.26 -49.62
CA ASP A 28 30.82 4.12 -49.82
C ASP A 28 30.30 2.71 -50.10
N ALA A 29 30.19 2.46 -51.42
CA ALA A 29 30.94 1.47 -52.20
C ALA A 29 31.33 0.11 -51.55
N GLY A 30 30.84 -0.98 -52.16
CA GLY A 30 31.41 -2.33 -51.97
C GLY A 30 30.56 -3.39 -52.66
N ALA A 31 31.01 -3.82 -53.83
CA ALA A 31 30.38 -4.83 -54.68
C ALA A 31 30.10 -6.17 -53.95
N LEU A 32 29.09 -6.91 -54.44
CA LEU A 32 29.18 -8.31 -54.90
C LEU A 32 27.80 -8.87 -55.31
N THR A 33 27.65 -9.07 -56.62
CA THR A 33 27.07 -10.24 -57.33
C THR A 33 25.87 -11.02 -56.75
N GLY A 34 24.82 -11.17 -57.57
CA GLY A 34 24.17 -12.48 -57.77
C GLY A 34 22.64 -12.53 -57.78
N ALA A 35 22.10 -12.76 -58.98
CA ALA A 35 20.88 -13.51 -59.30
C ALA A 35 19.47 -12.87 -59.17
N THR A 36 18.70 -13.12 -60.23
CA THR A 36 17.38 -12.65 -60.66
C THR A 36 16.20 -13.45 -60.04
N PRO A 37 14.92 -13.04 -60.27
CA PRO A 37 13.82 -13.25 -59.32
C PRO A 37 12.90 -14.43 -59.67
N VAL A 38 12.07 -14.85 -58.70
CA VAL A 38 10.88 -15.67 -58.95
C VAL A 38 9.64 -14.90 -58.50
N ALA A 39 8.76 -14.62 -59.45
CA ALA A 39 7.47 -13.99 -59.27
C ALA A 39 6.45 -14.99 -58.72
N VAL A 40 5.60 -14.55 -57.78
CA VAL A 40 4.31 -15.19 -57.51
C VAL A 40 3.25 -14.09 -57.46
N THR A 41 2.39 -14.11 -58.46
CA THR A 41 1.18 -13.29 -58.60
C THR A 41 0.06 -13.94 -57.81
N LEU A 42 -0.64 -13.19 -56.95
CA LEU A 42 -2.02 -13.50 -56.57
C LEU A 42 -2.86 -12.23 -56.49
N THR A 43 -4.00 -12.30 -57.16
CA THR A 43 -4.93 -11.26 -57.55
C THR A 43 -6.00 -10.97 -56.51
N ALA A 44 -6.35 -9.68 -56.44
CA ALA A 44 -7.57 -8.98 -56.05
C ALA A 44 -8.80 -9.73 -55.45
N GLY A 45 -9.39 -9.08 -54.44
CA GLY A 45 -10.81 -9.18 -54.08
C GLY A 45 -11.22 -8.04 -53.15
N ALA A 46 -11.85 -7.00 -53.70
CA ALA A 46 -12.60 -5.97 -52.95
C ALA A 46 -14.03 -6.48 -52.65
N PRO A 47 -14.81 -5.84 -51.75
CA PRO A 47 -15.63 -4.72 -52.22
C PRO A 47 -15.91 -3.56 -51.22
N ALA A 48 -16.52 -2.55 -51.83
CA ALA A 48 -17.01 -1.23 -51.46
C ALA A 48 -17.82 -1.01 -50.16
N ALA A 49 -17.50 0.14 -49.53
CA ALA A 49 -18.33 1.28 -49.10
C ALA A 49 -19.83 1.13 -48.75
N THR A 50 -20.22 1.77 -47.64
CA THR A 50 -21.43 2.62 -47.59
C THR A 50 -21.32 3.68 -46.49
N SER A 51 -21.55 4.94 -46.87
CA SER A 51 -21.70 6.10 -45.98
C SER A 51 -23.18 6.29 -45.63
N THR A 52 -23.51 6.74 -44.42
CA THR A 52 -24.82 7.36 -44.14
C THR A 52 -24.70 8.46 -43.09
N THR A 53 -25.32 9.59 -43.43
CA THR A 53 -25.40 10.88 -42.74
C THR A 53 -26.67 10.96 -41.88
N ALA A 54 -26.64 11.59 -40.71
CA ALA A 54 -27.82 12.18 -40.02
C ALA A 54 -27.31 13.12 -38.89
N VAL A 55 -27.32 14.44 -39.07
CA VAL A 55 -28.37 15.45 -38.76
C VAL A 55 -28.68 15.59 -37.26
N ALA A 56 -28.43 16.80 -36.76
CA ALA A 56 -28.74 17.29 -35.41
C ALA A 56 -30.22 17.68 -35.26
N THR A 57 -30.79 17.53 -34.06
CA THR A 57 -31.99 18.25 -33.58
C THR A 57 -31.94 18.50 -32.07
N ALA A 58 -32.71 19.50 -31.66
CA ALA A 58 -32.50 20.39 -30.52
C ALA A 58 -33.16 19.97 -29.19
N SER A 59 -32.80 20.75 -28.16
CA SER A 59 -33.30 20.79 -26.77
C SER A 59 -34.82 20.67 -26.58
N SER A 60 -35.23 20.02 -25.49
CA SER A 60 -36.47 20.37 -24.77
C SER A 60 -36.28 20.16 -23.25
N VAL A 61 -36.69 21.18 -22.51
CA VAL A 61 -36.80 21.21 -21.03
C VAL A 61 -38.16 20.62 -20.65
N PRO A 62 -38.29 19.73 -19.65
CA PRO A 62 -39.59 19.43 -19.05
C PRO A 62 -39.80 20.28 -17.79
N GLY A 63 -40.87 21.06 -17.81
CA GLY A 63 -41.35 21.87 -16.69
C GLY A 63 -42.04 21.09 -15.58
N ASP A 64 -42.31 21.80 -14.50
CA ASP A 64 -43.08 21.35 -13.33
C ASP A 64 -44.49 20.84 -13.71
N PRO A 65 -44.96 19.73 -13.12
CA PRO A 65 -46.36 19.34 -13.23
C PRO A 65 -47.25 20.12 -12.24
N ALA A 66 -48.37 20.61 -12.76
CA ALA A 66 -49.48 21.21 -12.04
C ALA A 66 -50.15 20.22 -11.03
N PRO A 67 -50.84 20.72 -9.99
CA PRO A 67 -51.35 19.89 -8.90
C PRO A 67 -52.73 19.33 -9.26
N GLY A 68 -52.89 17.99 -9.26
CA GLY A 68 -54.22 17.41 -9.38
C GLY A 68 -54.27 15.95 -9.83
N ALA A 69 -53.88 15.02 -8.96
CA ALA A 69 -54.41 13.64 -8.92
C ALA A 69 -53.98 12.99 -7.60
N GLY A 70 -54.90 12.26 -6.95
CA GLY A 70 -54.86 11.87 -5.53
C GLY A 70 -53.57 11.22 -5.04
N ARG A 71 -53.04 11.76 -3.93
CA ARG A 71 -51.91 11.19 -3.17
C ARG A 71 -52.41 10.07 -2.25
N PRO A 72 -51.85 8.85 -2.30
CA PRO A 72 -52.05 7.85 -1.26
C PRO A 72 -51.44 8.33 0.07
N ARG A 73 -52.18 8.24 1.18
CA ARG A 73 -51.65 8.58 2.52
C ARG A 73 -50.53 7.61 2.88
N GLY A 74 -49.40 8.14 3.37
CA GLY A 74 -48.27 7.32 3.83
C GLY A 74 -47.24 6.97 2.76
N GLU A 75 -47.32 7.56 1.56
CA GLU A 75 -46.34 7.28 0.50
C GLU A 75 -45.61 8.55 0.01
N VAL A 76 -44.36 8.36 -0.44
CA VAL A 76 -43.48 9.39 -1.00
C VAL A 76 -43.23 9.08 -2.47
N ALA A 77 -43.47 10.06 -3.35
CA ALA A 77 -43.23 9.91 -4.78
C ALA A 77 -41.73 9.75 -5.06
N LEU A 78 -41.36 8.73 -5.84
CA LEU A 78 -39.97 8.50 -6.22
C LEU A 78 -39.51 9.51 -7.28
N ARG A 79 -38.43 10.26 -7.00
CA ARG A 79 -37.79 11.14 -7.99
C ARG A 79 -37.05 10.31 -9.03
N ARG A 80 -37.40 10.48 -10.31
CA ARG A 80 -36.81 9.74 -11.44
C ARG A 80 -35.51 10.42 -11.90
N GLY A 81 -34.44 9.63 -12.03
CA GLY A 81 -33.13 10.04 -12.54
C GLY A 81 -32.85 9.49 -13.93
N LEU A 82 -31.60 9.67 -14.40
CA LEU A 82 -31.18 9.29 -15.74
C LEU A 82 -31.35 7.78 -16.02
N PRO A 83 -31.67 7.39 -17.26
CA PRO A 83 -31.75 5.99 -17.66
C PRO A 83 -30.45 5.22 -17.41
N ARG A 84 -30.57 3.96 -17.00
CA ARG A 84 -29.42 3.08 -16.73
C ARG A 84 -28.78 2.51 -18.00
N VAL A 85 -29.43 2.67 -19.14
CA VAL A 85 -28.93 2.27 -20.47
C VAL A 85 -29.20 3.39 -21.48
N PRO A 86 -28.33 3.59 -22.48
CA PRO A 86 -28.57 4.56 -23.55
C PRO A 86 -29.90 4.28 -24.25
N GLY A 87 -30.79 5.28 -24.29
CA GLY A 87 -32.14 5.18 -24.87
C GLY A 87 -33.21 4.51 -23.99
N GLY A 88 -32.89 4.18 -22.73
CA GLY A 88 -33.85 3.57 -21.79
C GLY A 88 -34.78 4.58 -21.09
N GLU A 89 -35.75 4.06 -20.34
CA GLU A 89 -36.64 4.83 -19.47
C GLU A 89 -35.92 5.39 -18.22
N PRO A 90 -36.35 6.56 -17.70
CA PRO A 90 -35.86 7.11 -16.43
C PRO A 90 -36.07 6.15 -15.25
N TRP A 91 -35.04 5.99 -14.41
CA TRP A 91 -35.05 5.10 -13.26
C TRP A 91 -35.13 5.89 -11.95
N PRO A 92 -35.91 5.46 -10.94
CA PRO A 92 -36.81 4.30 -10.93
C PRO A 92 -38.06 4.47 -11.80
N PRO A 93 -38.80 3.38 -12.11
CA PRO A 93 -40.11 3.46 -12.73
C PRO A 93 -41.03 4.39 -11.92
N ALA A 94 -41.99 5.04 -12.59
CA ALA A 94 -42.92 5.92 -11.91
C ALA A 94 -43.70 5.12 -10.84
N GLY A 95 -43.59 5.55 -9.59
CA GLY A 95 -44.15 4.83 -8.47
C GLY A 95 -43.97 5.58 -7.15
N TRP A 96 -44.66 5.08 -6.14
CA TRP A 96 -44.65 5.60 -4.78
C TRP A 96 -43.94 4.60 -3.86
N ALA A 97 -43.18 5.09 -2.89
CA ALA A 97 -42.55 4.26 -1.87
C ALA A 97 -43.23 4.49 -0.51
N PRO A 98 -43.37 3.45 0.33
CA PRO A 98 -43.92 3.59 1.67
C PRO A 98 -43.04 4.52 2.50
N ALA A 99 -43.65 5.49 3.19
CA ALA A 99 -42.98 6.31 4.17
C ALA A 99 -42.61 5.41 5.36
N VAL A 100 -41.34 5.43 5.74
CA VAL A 100 -40.87 4.70 6.93
C VAL A 100 -41.47 5.40 8.16
N GLU A 101 -42.41 4.73 8.83
CA GLU A 101 -42.91 5.16 10.13
C GLU A 101 -41.87 4.83 11.21
N ASP A 102 -41.41 5.85 11.93
CA ASP A 102 -40.61 5.70 13.15
C ASP A 102 -41.38 4.78 14.12
N HIS A 103 -40.84 3.59 14.34
CA HIS A 103 -41.43 2.61 15.26
C HIS A 103 -41.32 3.11 16.70
N ALA A 104 -42.46 3.44 17.29
CA ALA A 104 -42.61 3.55 18.75
C ALA A 104 -42.34 2.17 19.40
N PRO A 105 -41.74 2.13 20.61
CA PRO A 105 -41.43 0.86 21.26
C PRO A 105 -42.71 0.12 21.68
N ALA A 106 -42.71 -1.19 21.44
CA ALA A 106 -43.83 -2.09 21.74
C ALA A 106 -44.09 -2.24 23.26
N PRO A 107 -45.34 -2.50 23.70
CA PRO A 107 -45.66 -2.69 25.11
C PRO A 107 -45.05 -3.98 25.67
N GLN A 108 -44.44 -3.91 26.85
CA GLN A 108 -43.98 -5.06 27.62
C GLN A 108 -45.17 -5.77 28.30
N GLU A 109 -45.22 -7.10 28.13
CA GLU A 109 -46.04 -8.02 28.93
C GLU A 109 -45.62 -8.00 30.41
N PRO A 110 -46.55 -8.13 31.38
CA PRO A 110 -46.21 -8.07 32.80
C PRO A 110 -45.58 -9.38 33.28
N ALA A 111 -44.44 -9.26 33.95
CA ALA A 111 -43.79 -10.36 34.67
C ALA A 111 -44.57 -10.71 35.96
N PRO A 112 -44.58 -11.97 36.40
CA PRO A 112 -45.34 -12.40 37.57
C PRO A 112 -44.69 -11.94 38.88
N GLU A 113 -45.56 -11.61 39.84
CA GLU A 113 -45.26 -11.16 41.19
C GLU A 113 -44.53 -12.25 42.00
N PRO A 114 -43.39 -11.96 42.66
CA PRO A 114 -42.77 -12.90 43.59
C PRO A 114 -43.43 -12.81 44.97
N ALA A 115 -43.85 -13.97 45.46
CA ALA A 115 -44.33 -14.17 46.82
C ALA A 115 -43.28 -13.77 47.87
N ALA A 116 -43.76 -13.08 48.90
CA ALA A 116 -43.00 -12.67 50.07
C ALA A 116 -42.45 -13.88 50.84
N VAL A 117 -41.17 -13.85 51.18
CA VAL A 117 -40.62 -14.60 52.32
C VAL A 117 -39.64 -13.70 53.09
N ALA A 118 -40.02 -13.54 54.36
CA ALA A 118 -39.33 -13.05 55.56
C ALA A 118 -37.92 -12.43 55.45
N ALA A 119 -37.83 -11.27 56.08
CA ALA A 119 -36.61 -10.60 56.51
C ALA A 119 -35.82 -11.46 57.51
N ASP A 120 -34.49 -11.44 57.37
CA ASP A 120 -33.58 -11.57 58.51
C ASP A 120 -32.39 -10.62 58.31
N GLU A 121 -31.86 -10.15 59.43
CA GLU A 121 -31.13 -8.89 59.64
C GLU A 121 -29.74 -8.79 58.97
N ALA A 122 -29.38 -7.55 58.59
CA ALA A 122 -28.02 -7.13 58.25
C ALA A 122 -27.15 -6.95 59.54
N PRO A 123 -25.80 -6.81 59.49
CA PRO A 123 -25.20 -5.57 58.94
C PRO A 123 -23.80 -5.72 58.31
N GLY A 124 -23.47 -4.82 57.38
CA GLY A 124 -22.12 -4.69 56.85
C GLY A 124 -21.99 -3.53 55.87
N THR A 125 -21.80 -2.33 56.40
CA THR A 125 -21.48 -1.09 55.70
C THR A 125 -20.34 -1.26 54.69
N ALA A 126 -20.64 -1.13 53.40
CA ALA A 126 -19.66 -0.89 52.36
C ALA A 126 -19.85 0.54 51.83
N ASP A 127 -18.77 1.32 51.91
CA ASP A 127 -18.63 2.67 51.37
C ASP A 127 -19.24 2.80 49.97
N ALA A 128 -20.20 3.72 49.86
CA ALA A 128 -20.68 4.20 48.57
C ALA A 128 -19.56 5.00 47.88
N SER A 129 -18.84 4.35 46.98
CA SER A 129 -18.06 5.05 45.97
C SER A 129 -19.04 5.82 45.07
N PRO A 130 -18.77 7.09 44.70
CA PRO A 130 -19.69 7.86 43.88
C PRO A 130 -19.79 7.17 42.51
N THR A 131 -21.00 6.74 42.17
CA THR A 131 -21.36 6.37 40.81
C THR A 131 -21.19 7.60 39.93
N THR A 132 -20.10 7.65 39.17
CA THR A 132 -19.93 8.63 38.11
C THR A 132 -21.03 8.39 37.08
N GLU A 133 -22.04 9.24 37.12
CA GLU A 133 -23.06 9.38 36.09
C GLU A 133 -22.34 9.57 34.75
N SER A 134 -22.40 8.55 33.89
CA SER A 134 -21.80 8.60 32.56
C SER A 134 -22.69 9.47 31.68
N ASP A 135 -22.27 10.72 31.49
CA ASP A 135 -22.87 11.69 30.58
C ASP A 135 -23.03 11.09 29.16
N PRO A 136 -24.27 10.94 28.63
CA PRO A 136 -24.49 10.34 27.34
C PRO A 136 -24.28 11.39 26.24
N GLY A 137 -23.09 11.39 25.63
CA GLY A 137 -22.87 12.06 24.33
C GLY A 137 -21.54 12.78 24.13
N GLY A 138 -20.73 12.98 25.18
CA GLY A 138 -19.46 13.68 25.06
C GLY A 138 -18.30 12.79 24.57
N LEU A 139 -17.60 13.19 23.51
CA LEU A 139 -16.31 12.58 23.14
C LEU A 139 -15.34 12.68 24.33
N SER A 140 -14.72 11.54 24.70
CA SER A 140 -13.73 11.50 25.78
C SER A 140 -12.63 12.55 25.57
N PRO A 141 -12.00 13.11 26.64
CA PRO A 141 -10.91 14.08 26.50
C PRO A 141 -9.76 13.59 25.59
N ARG A 142 -9.50 12.27 25.58
CA ARG A 142 -8.53 11.64 24.68
C ARG A 142 -9.01 11.68 23.22
N ALA A 143 -10.28 11.36 22.97
CA ALA A 143 -10.88 11.42 21.64
C ALA A 143 -10.88 12.85 21.07
N ARG A 144 -11.16 13.86 21.90
CA ARG A 144 -11.07 15.28 21.51
C ARG A 144 -9.64 15.69 21.15
N ARG A 145 -8.64 15.28 21.95
CA ARG A 145 -7.22 15.54 21.64
C ARG A 145 -6.77 14.85 20.36
N SER A 146 -7.16 13.59 20.14
CA SER A 146 -6.81 12.88 18.90
C SER A 146 -7.47 13.51 17.69
N LEU A 147 -8.74 13.93 17.80
CA LEU A 147 -9.43 14.62 16.71
C LEU A 147 -8.77 15.97 16.40
N GLY A 148 -8.41 16.75 17.43
CA GLY A 148 -7.65 17.99 17.27
C GLY A 148 -6.31 17.76 16.57
N MET A 149 -5.57 16.71 16.94
CA MET A 149 -4.30 16.36 16.30
C MET A 149 -4.50 15.96 14.83
N VAL A 150 -5.53 15.17 14.52
CA VAL A 150 -5.86 14.80 13.13
C VAL A 150 -6.21 16.05 12.31
N ALA A 151 -7.00 16.96 12.88
CA ALA A 151 -7.34 18.23 12.22
C ALA A 151 -6.09 19.07 11.94
N VAL A 152 -5.17 19.19 12.91
CA VAL A 152 -3.89 19.91 12.73
C VAL A 152 -3.05 19.26 11.63
N ILE A 153 -2.92 17.92 11.62
CA ILE A 153 -2.17 17.20 10.57
C ILE A 153 -2.81 17.44 9.19
N ALA A 154 -4.14 17.41 9.10
CA ALA A 154 -4.86 17.66 7.86
C ALA A 154 -4.63 19.08 7.35
N VAL A 155 -4.72 20.09 8.23
CA VAL A 155 -4.46 21.50 7.89
C VAL A 155 -3.01 21.69 7.43
N LEU A 156 -2.04 21.10 8.14
CA LEU A 156 -0.63 21.15 7.75
C LEU A 156 -0.39 20.47 6.40
N GLY A 157 -1.04 19.33 6.14
CA GLY A 157 -0.98 18.63 4.85
C GLY A 157 -1.55 19.48 3.71
N ILE A 158 -2.72 20.09 3.91
CA ILE A 158 -3.33 21.00 2.93
C ILE A 158 -2.42 22.20 2.68
N ALA A 159 -1.89 22.83 3.73
CA ALA A 159 -0.97 23.95 3.61
C ALA A 159 0.30 23.55 2.83
N ALA A 160 0.84 22.36 3.07
CA ALA A 160 2.00 21.85 2.35
C ALA A 160 1.70 21.62 0.86
N VAL A 161 0.53 21.06 0.52
CA VAL A 161 0.09 20.87 -0.88
C VAL A 161 -0.10 22.21 -1.58
N LEU A 162 -0.78 23.16 -0.93
CA LEU A 162 -0.99 24.50 -1.49
C LEU A 162 0.34 25.23 -1.69
N GLY A 163 1.24 25.17 -0.69
CA GLY A 163 2.59 25.70 -0.81
C GLY A 163 3.38 25.08 -1.95
N ALA A 164 3.33 23.76 -2.10
CA ALA A 164 3.99 23.05 -3.20
C ALA A 164 3.42 23.46 -4.56
N ARG A 165 2.09 23.59 -4.70
CA ARG A 165 1.46 24.07 -5.93
C ARG A 165 1.88 25.49 -6.30
N LEU A 166 1.99 26.38 -5.32
CA LEU A 166 2.49 27.75 -5.53
C LEU A 166 3.95 27.75 -5.98
N ILE A 167 4.81 26.97 -5.31
CA ILE A 167 6.24 26.88 -5.64
C ILE A 167 6.44 26.27 -7.03
N VAL A 168 5.72 25.19 -7.35
CA VAL A 168 5.79 24.53 -8.67
C VAL A 168 5.34 25.48 -9.78
N GLY A 169 4.43 26.42 -9.52
CA GLY A 169 4.02 27.44 -10.50
C GLY A 169 5.09 28.48 -10.85
N LEU A 170 6.23 28.53 -10.15
CA LEU A 170 7.31 29.48 -10.44
C LEU A 170 8.12 29.03 -11.67
N ASP A 171 8.45 29.95 -12.57
CA ASP A 171 9.21 29.67 -13.80
C ASP A 171 10.52 28.93 -13.55
N GLY A 172 11.25 29.30 -12.49
CA GLY A 172 12.50 28.64 -12.12
C GLY A 172 12.30 27.19 -11.68
N VAL A 173 11.18 26.88 -11.02
CA VAL A 173 10.86 25.52 -10.60
C VAL A 173 10.35 24.70 -11.78
N GLN A 174 9.56 25.28 -12.67
CA GLN A 174 9.17 24.64 -13.93
C GLN A 174 10.40 24.29 -14.78
N ALA A 175 11.36 25.21 -14.94
CA ALA A 175 12.61 24.94 -15.63
C ALA A 175 13.44 23.85 -14.93
N PHE A 176 13.44 23.82 -13.59
CA PHE A 176 14.10 22.78 -12.81
C PHE A 176 13.46 21.40 -13.03
N VAL A 177 12.14 21.29 -12.97
CA VAL A 177 11.40 20.04 -13.21
C VAL A 177 11.58 19.58 -14.66
N ALA A 178 11.60 20.50 -15.62
CA ALA A 178 11.88 20.18 -17.02
C ALA A 178 13.31 19.63 -17.22
N ARG A 179 14.30 20.16 -16.48
CA ARG A 179 15.68 19.67 -16.49
C ARG A 179 15.84 18.34 -15.75
N TYR A 180 15.08 18.13 -14.70
CA TYR A 180 15.12 16.94 -13.84
C TYR A 180 13.72 16.33 -13.76
N PRO A 181 13.33 15.51 -14.75
CA PRO A 181 11.95 15.01 -14.88
C PRO A 181 11.52 14.05 -13.76
N GLY A 182 12.45 13.58 -12.93
CA GLY A 182 12.17 12.77 -11.74
C GLY A 182 12.81 11.38 -11.77
N ALA A 183 13.46 10.99 -12.86
CA ALA A 183 14.13 9.71 -12.97
C ALA A 183 15.46 9.82 -13.71
N VAL A 184 16.41 8.98 -13.29
CA VAL A 184 17.65 8.73 -14.02
C VAL A 184 17.45 7.43 -14.81
N PRO A 185 17.69 7.41 -16.13
CA PRO A 185 17.58 6.18 -16.92
C PRO A 185 18.48 5.07 -16.32
N PRO A 186 17.96 3.84 -16.21
CA PRO A 186 18.78 2.72 -15.76
C PRO A 186 19.93 2.47 -16.76
N PRO A 187 21.06 1.88 -16.31
CA PRO A 187 22.17 1.56 -17.19
C PRO A 187 21.77 0.56 -18.27
N GLU A 188 22.52 0.55 -19.38
CA GLU A 188 22.34 -0.46 -20.42
C GLU A 188 22.46 -1.88 -19.85
N GLY A 189 21.55 -2.77 -20.26
CA GLY A 189 21.50 -4.14 -19.76
C GLY A 189 20.81 -4.31 -18.40
N ALA A 190 20.28 -3.25 -17.79
CA ALA A 190 19.47 -3.37 -16.59
C ALA A 190 18.22 -4.25 -16.83
N PRO A 191 17.93 -5.22 -15.95
CA PRO A 191 16.77 -6.08 -16.12
C PRO A 191 15.46 -5.30 -15.97
N VAL A 192 14.51 -5.62 -16.84
CA VAL A 192 13.17 -5.06 -16.85
C VAL A 192 12.18 -6.02 -16.21
N GLY A 193 11.22 -5.48 -15.47
CA GLY A 193 10.16 -6.23 -14.83
C GLY A 193 10.48 -6.82 -13.47
N ILE A 194 9.46 -7.50 -12.93
CA ILE A 194 9.45 -8.00 -11.54
C ILE A 194 9.50 -9.53 -11.57
N PRO A 195 10.65 -10.14 -11.23
CA PRO A 195 10.76 -11.60 -11.18
C PRO A 195 9.98 -12.16 -10.00
N THR A 196 9.50 -13.40 -10.11
CA THR A 196 8.65 -14.04 -9.11
C THR A 196 9.25 -14.06 -7.70
N TRP A 197 10.58 -14.23 -7.58
CA TRP A 197 11.25 -14.20 -6.29
C TRP A 197 11.12 -12.83 -5.60
N LEU A 198 11.07 -11.74 -6.37
CA LEU A 198 10.93 -10.38 -5.86
C LEU A 198 9.52 -10.19 -5.29
N SER A 199 8.49 -10.68 -5.98
CA SER A 199 7.12 -10.70 -5.49
C SER A 199 6.97 -11.50 -4.18
N TRP A 200 7.60 -12.68 -4.11
CA TRP A 200 7.56 -13.52 -2.91
C TRP A 200 8.29 -12.90 -1.72
N THR A 201 9.54 -12.43 -1.93
CA THR A 201 10.32 -11.78 -0.87
C THR A 201 9.65 -10.49 -0.40
N HIS A 202 9.00 -9.75 -1.29
CA HIS A 202 8.19 -8.58 -0.95
C HIS A 202 7.01 -8.96 -0.03
N PHE A 203 6.17 -9.93 -0.43
CA PHE A 203 5.06 -10.40 0.40
C PHE A 203 5.55 -10.89 1.77
N PHE A 204 6.57 -11.75 1.79
CA PHE A 204 7.08 -12.31 3.03
C PHE A 204 7.71 -11.24 3.92
N ASN A 205 8.35 -10.22 3.34
CA ASN A 205 8.84 -9.06 4.07
C ASN A 205 7.71 -8.26 4.73
N VAL A 206 6.61 -8.00 4.01
CA VAL A 206 5.42 -7.31 4.59
C VAL A 206 4.84 -8.12 5.75
N PHE A 207 4.71 -9.44 5.56
CA PHE A 207 4.25 -10.36 6.59
C PHE A 207 5.12 -10.30 7.86
N LEU A 208 6.43 -10.40 7.70
CA LEU A 208 7.37 -10.37 8.82
C LEU A 208 7.40 -8.99 9.49
N LEU A 209 7.46 -7.90 8.74
CA LEU A 209 7.48 -6.55 9.30
C LEU A 209 6.23 -6.25 10.12
N ALA A 210 5.04 -6.63 9.65
CA ALA A 210 3.81 -6.44 10.42
C ALA A 210 3.86 -7.15 11.79
N MET A 211 4.38 -8.38 11.80
CA MET A 211 4.53 -9.20 13.00
C MET A 211 5.62 -8.68 13.94
N ILE A 212 6.76 -8.23 13.38
CA ILE A 212 7.88 -7.63 14.11
C ILE A 212 7.43 -6.32 14.77
N VAL A 213 6.75 -5.43 14.03
CA VAL A 213 6.23 -4.18 14.59
C VAL A 213 5.24 -4.46 15.71
N ARG A 214 4.30 -5.39 15.52
CA ARG A 214 3.34 -5.77 16.57
C ARG A 214 4.06 -6.27 17.83
N THR A 215 4.90 -7.29 17.69
CA THR A 215 5.61 -7.90 18.82
C THR A 215 6.56 -6.92 19.50
N GLY A 216 7.23 -6.03 18.75
CA GLY A 216 8.12 -5.00 19.29
C GLY A 216 7.36 -3.95 20.11
N LEU A 217 6.18 -3.53 19.66
CA LEU A 217 5.30 -2.63 20.42
C LEU A 217 4.79 -3.29 21.70
N GLU A 218 4.40 -4.57 21.64
CA GLU A 218 3.94 -5.33 22.80
C GLU A 218 5.06 -5.50 23.83
N VAL A 219 6.27 -5.92 23.40
CA VAL A 219 7.45 -6.03 24.28
C VAL A 219 7.77 -4.69 24.97
N ARG A 220 7.63 -3.57 24.26
CA ARG A 220 7.87 -2.23 24.83
C ARG A 220 6.81 -1.81 25.86
N ARG A 221 5.55 -2.23 25.67
CA ARG A 221 4.41 -1.88 26.55
C ARG A 221 4.21 -2.86 27.69
N GLN A 222 4.75 -4.06 27.59
CA GLN A 222 4.59 -5.13 28.56
C GLN A 222 5.37 -4.83 29.85
N ALA A 223 4.63 -4.58 30.94
CA ALA A 223 5.23 -4.40 32.27
C ALA A 223 5.51 -5.74 32.98
N ARG A 224 4.63 -6.73 32.81
CA ARG A 224 4.74 -8.06 33.43
C ARG A 224 4.42 -9.17 32.41
N PRO A 225 5.41 -9.96 31.98
CA PRO A 225 5.17 -11.09 31.09
C PRO A 225 4.20 -12.13 31.66
N GLU A 226 3.40 -12.73 30.80
CA GLU A 226 2.49 -13.84 31.15
C GLU A 226 3.19 -15.20 31.09
N ALA A 227 4.17 -15.32 30.19
CA ALA A 227 4.95 -16.52 29.98
C ALA A 227 6.40 -16.15 29.67
N TYR A 228 7.28 -17.07 30.02
CA TYR A 228 8.72 -16.96 29.80
C TYR A 228 9.20 -18.12 28.94
N TRP A 229 10.25 -17.87 28.17
CA TRP A 229 10.98 -18.86 27.42
C TRP A 229 12.43 -18.90 27.90
N ALA A 230 12.97 -20.11 28.05
CA ALA A 230 14.38 -20.33 28.34
C ALA A 230 14.96 -21.42 27.43
N ARG A 231 16.25 -21.33 27.14
CA ARG A 231 16.97 -22.35 26.35
C ARG A 231 17.13 -23.61 27.20
N ARG A 232 16.98 -24.80 26.60
CA ARG A 232 17.17 -26.08 27.33
C ARG A 232 18.54 -26.20 27.99
N SER A 233 19.59 -25.71 27.32
CA SER A 233 20.96 -25.74 27.83
C SER A 233 21.28 -24.65 28.85
N ASP A 234 20.44 -23.61 28.97
CA ASP A 234 20.60 -22.53 29.95
C ASP A 234 19.23 -22.07 30.48
N PRO A 235 18.64 -22.83 31.43
CA PRO A 235 17.33 -22.51 31.99
C PRO A 235 17.31 -21.23 32.86
N ARG A 236 18.48 -20.73 33.27
CA ARG A 236 18.59 -19.54 34.14
C ARG A 236 18.37 -18.25 33.37
N THR A 237 18.80 -18.21 32.11
CA THR A 237 18.61 -17.04 31.23
C THR A 237 17.26 -17.14 30.54
N ARG A 238 16.24 -16.50 31.13
CA ARG A 238 14.88 -16.45 30.57
C ARG A 238 14.53 -15.08 29.99
N ILE A 239 13.76 -15.10 28.91
CA ILE A 239 13.16 -13.90 28.30
C ILE A 239 11.64 -14.07 28.26
N SER A 240 10.90 -12.98 28.06
CA SER A 240 9.45 -13.10 27.84
C SER A 240 9.19 -13.90 26.56
N LEU A 241 8.07 -14.63 26.54
CA LEU A 241 7.66 -15.38 25.35
C LEU A 241 7.51 -14.47 24.13
N LEU A 242 7.01 -13.24 24.32
CA LEU A 242 6.92 -12.24 23.25
C LEU A 242 8.27 -11.74 22.76
N ALA A 243 9.25 -11.55 23.64
CA ALA A 243 10.61 -11.21 23.23
C ALA A 243 11.26 -12.34 22.43
N TRP A 244 10.99 -13.60 22.81
CA TRP A 244 11.42 -14.77 22.02
C TRP A 244 10.77 -14.76 20.64
N THR A 245 9.46 -14.49 20.55
CA THR A 245 8.74 -14.41 19.26
C THR A 245 9.30 -13.31 18.37
N HIS A 246 9.53 -12.12 18.90
CA HIS A 246 10.12 -11.01 18.16
C HIS A 246 11.47 -11.42 17.57
N GLN A 247 12.35 -11.98 18.41
CA GLN A 247 13.67 -12.41 17.97
C GLN A 247 13.63 -13.56 16.95
N ALA A 248 12.66 -14.48 17.05
CA ALA A 248 12.46 -15.53 16.05
C ALA A 248 12.02 -14.96 14.70
N LEU A 249 11.12 -13.98 14.70
CA LEU A 249 10.69 -13.26 13.49
C LEU A 249 11.84 -12.45 12.89
N ASP A 250 12.67 -11.81 13.71
CA ASP A 250 13.86 -11.07 13.27
C ASP A 250 14.83 -11.99 12.54
N VAL A 251 15.06 -13.22 13.04
CA VAL A 251 15.90 -14.20 12.36
C VAL A 251 15.33 -14.57 10.99
N LEU A 252 14.02 -14.82 10.89
CA LEU A 252 13.39 -15.08 9.59
C LEU A 252 13.49 -13.89 8.64
N TRP A 253 13.38 -12.68 9.17
CA TRP A 253 13.50 -11.44 8.42
C TRP A 253 14.92 -11.19 7.90
N VAL A 254 15.93 -11.48 8.72
CA VAL A 254 17.34 -11.46 8.29
C VAL A 254 17.59 -12.50 7.20
N VAL A 255 17.08 -13.72 7.35
CA VAL A 255 17.21 -14.75 6.31
C VAL A 255 16.56 -14.30 5.00
N ASN A 256 15.32 -13.79 5.05
CA ASN A 256 14.65 -13.24 3.87
C ASN A 256 15.44 -12.07 3.24
N GLY A 257 15.98 -11.17 4.06
CA GLY A 257 16.81 -10.05 3.62
C GLY A 257 18.11 -10.50 2.95
N VAL A 258 18.80 -11.50 3.49
CA VAL A 258 20.00 -12.08 2.88
C VAL A 258 19.65 -12.75 1.55
N THR A 259 18.57 -13.54 1.50
CA THR A 259 18.08 -14.13 0.24
C THR A 259 17.75 -13.05 -0.79
N TYR A 260 17.06 -11.98 -0.38
CA TYR A 260 16.76 -10.84 -1.23
C TYR A 260 18.03 -10.20 -1.77
N VAL A 261 19.02 -9.88 -0.93
CA VAL A 261 20.28 -9.25 -1.35
C VAL A 261 21.06 -10.15 -2.31
N VAL A 262 21.16 -11.44 -2.03
CA VAL A 262 21.84 -12.41 -2.91
C VAL A 262 21.16 -12.44 -4.28
N LEU A 263 19.84 -12.58 -4.33
CA LEU A 263 19.09 -12.62 -5.60
C LEU A 263 19.12 -11.28 -6.33
N LEU A 264 19.08 -10.17 -5.60
CA LEU A 264 19.17 -8.81 -6.14
C LEU A 264 20.47 -8.63 -6.94
N PHE A 265 21.60 -9.09 -6.40
CA PHE A 265 22.88 -9.03 -7.10
C PHE A 265 23.00 -10.11 -8.19
N ALA A 266 22.61 -11.36 -7.89
CA ALA A 266 22.73 -12.48 -8.82
C ALA A 266 21.89 -12.32 -10.11
N THR A 267 20.77 -11.58 -10.04
CA THR A 267 19.88 -11.37 -11.18
C THR A 267 20.04 -10.00 -11.85
N GLY A 268 21.01 -9.17 -11.40
CA GLY A 268 21.22 -7.81 -11.91
C GLY A 268 20.16 -6.78 -11.48
N GLN A 269 19.15 -7.19 -10.70
CA GLN A 269 18.05 -6.34 -10.25
C GLN A 269 18.51 -5.17 -9.36
N TRP A 270 19.72 -5.25 -8.78
CA TRP A 270 20.35 -4.15 -8.05
C TRP A 270 20.47 -2.86 -8.88
N MET A 271 20.63 -2.96 -10.20
CA MET A 271 20.78 -1.82 -11.12
C MET A 271 19.54 -0.92 -11.16
N ARG A 272 18.39 -1.42 -10.70
CA ARG A 272 17.14 -0.64 -10.64
C ARG A 272 17.00 0.21 -9.38
N ILE A 273 17.71 -0.17 -8.30
CA ILE A 273 17.56 0.49 -7.01
C ILE A 273 18.78 1.30 -6.61
N VAL A 274 19.99 0.90 -7.03
CA VAL A 274 21.23 1.60 -6.69
C VAL A 274 21.48 2.70 -7.72
N PRO A 275 21.47 3.98 -7.34
CA PRO A 275 21.75 5.06 -8.27
C PRO A 275 23.23 5.06 -8.66
N LEU A 276 23.49 5.20 -9.96
CA LEU A 276 24.84 5.28 -10.54
C LEU A 276 25.24 6.71 -10.93
N SER A 277 24.35 7.69 -10.72
CA SER A 277 24.56 9.11 -11.04
C SER A 277 24.12 10.00 -9.88
N TRP A 278 24.86 11.09 -9.68
CA TRP A 278 24.50 12.14 -8.72
C TRP A 278 23.24 12.92 -9.11
N GLU A 279 22.79 12.82 -10.37
CA GLU A 279 21.52 13.40 -10.81
C GLU A 279 20.30 12.79 -10.11
N VAL A 280 20.46 11.66 -9.41
CA VAL A 280 19.40 11.09 -8.57
C VAL A 280 18.90 12.09 -7.52
N VAL A 281 19.77 12.95 -6.98
CA VAL A 281 19.41 13.90 -5.92
C VAL A 281 18.47 14.98 -6.44
N PRO A 282 18.81 15.78 -7.47
CA PRO A 282 17.89 16.78 -8.01
C PRO A 282 16.62 16.16 -8.60
N ASN A 283 16.69 14.98 -9.24
CA ASN A 283 15.49 14.27 -9.70
C ASN A 283 14.59 13.81 -8.54
N ALA A 284 15.15 13.39 -7.40
CA ALA A 284 14.36 13.05 -6.22
C ALA A 284 13.66 14.28 -5.63
N VAL A 285 14.33 15.44 -5.62
CA VAL A 285 13.71 16.70 -5.19
C VAL A 285 12.56 17.08 -6.12
N SER A 286 12.77 16.98 -7.45
CA SER A 286 11.71 17.21 -8.44
C SER A 286 10.51 16.29 -8.23
N THR A 287 10.75 14.99 -8.03
CA THR A 287 9.69 14.00 -7.76
C THR A 287 8.95 14.30 -6.46
N ALA A 288 9.67 14.69 -5.40
CA ALA A 288 9.08 15.05 -4.13
C ALA A 288 8.16 16.28 -4.23
N LEU A 289 8.57 17.30 -5.01
CA LEU A 289 7.74 18.47 -5.28
C LEU A 289 6.48 18.10 -6.06
N GLN A 290 6.61 17.26 -7.10
CA GLN A 290 5.50 16.74 -7.91
C GLN A 290 4.50 15.93 -7.06
N TYR A 291 4.97 15.00 -6.23
CA TYR A 291 4.11 14.29 -5.29
C TYR A 291 3.43 15.22 -4.29
N LEU A 292 4.15 16.20 -3.74
CA LEU A 292 3.58 17.13 -2.76
C LEU A 292 2.58 18.09 -3.39
N SER A 293 2.74 18.47 -4.66
CA SER A 293 1.78 19.28 -5.41
C SER A 293 0.56 18.49 -5.91
N LEU A 294 0.55 17.17 -5.72
CA LEU A 294 -0.42 16.23 -6.29
C LEU A 294 -0.46 16.28 -7.82
N ASP A 295 0.66 16.63 -8.44
CA ASP A 295 0.89 16.55 -9.88
C ASP A 295 1.79 15.34 -10.13
N TRP A 296 1.17 14.18 -10.31
CA TRP A 296 1.87 12.91 -10.26
C TRP A 296 2.85 12.76 -11.45
N PRO A 297 4.14 12.45 -11.20
CA PRO A 297 5.09 12.16 -12.26
C PRO A 297 4.65 10.93 -13.06
N VAL A 298 5.13 10.84 -14.30
CA VAL A 298 4.95 9.64 -15.11
C VAL A 298 5.77 8.50 -14.48
N GLU A 299 5.07 7.52 -13.91
CA GLU A 299 5.68 6.35 -13.28
C GLU A 299 5.69 5.14 -14.23
N ASP A 300 6.85 4.51 -14.37
CA ASP A 300 6.99 3.21 -15.04
C ASP A 300 7.72 2.21 -14.13
N GLY A 301 7.04 1.81 -13.05
CA GLY A 301 7.58 0.89 -12.04
C GLY A 301 8.03 -0.48 -12.58
N TRP A 302 7.69 -0.82 -13.83
CA TRP A 302 8.17 -2.03 -14.48
C TRP A 302 9.50 -1.82 -15.20
N ALA A 303 9.68 -0.70 -15.87
CA ALA A 303 10.95 -0.36 -16.48
C ALA A 303 11.97 0.09 -15.45
N TYR A 304 11.62 1.02 -14.56
CA TYR A 304 12.53 1.62 -13.59
C TYR A 304 11.79 2.21 -12.39
N TYR A 305 12.54 2.66 -11.37
CA TYR A 305 11.99 3.44 -10.27
C TYR A 305 12.39 4.90 -10.42
N ASN A 306 11.50 5.83 -10.07
CA ASN A 306 11.86 7.24 -10.01
C ASN A 306 12.94 7.46 -8.93
N SER A 307 13.63 8.61 -8.99
CA SER A 307 14.79 8.86 -8.14
C SER A 307 14.46 8.97 -6.65
N LEU A 308 13.25 9.43 -6.29
CA LEU A 308 12.81 9.45 -4.89
C LEU A 308 12.60 8.03 -4.35
N GLN A 309 11.98 7.16 -5.14
CA GLN A 309 11.83 5.74 -4.84
C GLN A 309 13.20 5.07 -4.71
N GLN A 310 14.13 5.27 -5.65
CA GLN A 310 15.49 4.70 -5.58
C GLN A 310 16.21 5.08 -4.29
N LEU A 311 16.24 6.37 -3.94
CA LEU A 311 16.86 6.82 -2.68
C LEU A 311 16.16 6.18 -1.46
N SER A 312 14.83 6.13 -1.45
CA SER A 312 14.09 5.49 -0.37
C SER A 312 14.41 4.00 -0.22
N TYR A 313 14.61 3.28 -1.34
CA TYR A 313 14.95 1.87 -1.35
C TYR A 313 16.39 1.64 -0.89
N VAL A 314 17.35 2.45 -1.34
CA VAL A 314 18.75 2.35 -0.89
C VAL A 314 18.85 2.62 0.61
N VAL A 315 18.21 3.68 1.10
CA VAL A 315 18.18 3.97 2.54
C VAL A 315 17.53 2.83 3.31
N THR A 316 16.42 2.29 2.82
CA THR A 316 15.69 1.22 3.53
C THR A 316 16.49 -0.08 3.57
N VAL A 317 17.05 -0.51 2.43
CA VAL A 317 17.74 -1.80 2.27
C VAL A 317 19.15 -1.78 2.85
N PHE A 318 19.92 -0.72 2.60
CA PHE A 318 21.35 -0.68 2.92
C PHE A 318 21.70 0.15 4.16
N ILE A 319 20.75 0.88 4.74
CA ILE A 319 20.99 1.69 5.95
C ILE A 319 20.03 1.28 7.08
N ALA A 320 18.73 1.48 6.90
CA ALA A 320 17.74 1.26 7.95
C ALA A 320 17.67 -0.22 8.37
N ALA A 321 17.67 -1.15 7.40
CA ALA A 321 17.64 -2.57 7.70
C ALA A 321 18.90 -3.06 8.44
N PRO A 322 20.14 -2.80 7.98
CA PRO A 322 21.34 -3.13 8.75
C PRO A 322 21.37 -2.49 10.13
N LEU A 323 20.87 -1.25 10.27
CA LEU A 323 20.80 -0.57 11.57
C LEU A 323 19.79 -1.25 12.52
N ALA A 324 18.64 -1.69 12.01
CA ALA A 324 17.68 -2.48 12.78
C ALA A 324 18.28 -3.82 13.23
N ILE A 325 19.02 -4.51 12.35
CA ILE A 325 19.70 -5.77 12.68
C ILE A 325 20.75 -5.53 13.75
N ALA A 326 21.63 -4.54 13.58
CA ALA A 326 22.72 -4.25 14.53
C ALA A 326 22.19 -3.87 15.92
N THR A 327 21.09 -3.12 15.97
CA THR A 327 20.43 -2.76 17.24
C THR A 327 19.62 -3.90 17.84
N GLY A 328 18.95 -4.72 17.02
CA GLY A 328 18.25 -5.92 17.45
C GLY A 328 19.19 -6.97 18.04
N VAL A 329 20.28 -7.31 17.32
CA VAL A 329 21.31 -8.26 17.78
C VAL A 329 21.86 -7.87 19.14
N ARG A 330 22.09 -6.57 19.37
CA ARG A 330 22.59 -6.04 20.66
C ARG A 330 21.66 -6.28 21.84
N MET A 331 20.36 -6.31 21.61
CA MET A 331 19.32 -6.54 22.61
C MET A 331 18.89 -8.02 22.68
N SER A 332 19.44 -8.86 21.81
CA SER A 332 19.04 -10.25 21.62
C SER A 332 19.73 -11.21 22.61
N ILE A 333 19.18 -12.40 22.80
CA ILE A 333 19.86 -13.48 23.56
C ILE A 333 21.13 -14.03 22.87
N PHE A 334 21.41 -13.61 21.64
CA PHE A 334 22.62 -14.02 20.92
C PHE A 334 23.81 -13.09 21.22
N TRP A 335 23.57 -11.92 21.82
CA TRP A 335 24.64 -11.04 22.24
C TRP A 335 25.41 -11.65 23.41
N ARG A 336 26.67 -12.02 23.16
CA ARG A 336 27.59 -12.59 24.15
C ARG A 336 28.75 -11.66 24.47
N ALA A 337 28.60 -10.35 24.26
CA ALA A 337 29.74 -9.45 24.45
C ALA A 337 30.02 -9.18 25.93
N GLY A 338 31.29 -8.90 26.21
CA GLY A 338 31.81 -8.51 27.51
C GLY A 338 32.95 -7.50 27.37
N GLY A 339 33.35 -6.90 28.48
CA GLY A 339 34.52 -6.01 28.54
C GLY A 339 34.34 -4.71 27.73
N ARG A 340 35.23 -4.47 26.76
CA ARG A 340 35.31 -3.21 26.00
C ARG A 340 34.15 -3.02 25.02
N LEU A 341 33.61 -4.09 24.44
CA LEU A 341 32.57 -4.00 23.42
C LEU A 341 31.26 -3.44 23.98
N ASP A 342 30.89 -3.83 25.20
CA ASP A 342 29.69 -3.30 25.88
C ASP A 342 29.84 -1.82 26.27
N ARG A 343 31.08 -1.37 26.48
CA ARG A 343 31.38 0.04 26.78
C ARG A 343 31.30 0.90 25.52
N LEU A 344 31.80 0.42 24.38
CA LEU A 344 31.70 1.12 23.09
C LEU A 344 30.26 1.13 22.55
N TYR A 345 29.51 0.05 22.78
CA TYR A 345 28.14 -0.06 22.32
C TYR A 345 27.18 -0.49 23.44
N PRO A 346 26.71 0.48 24.27
CA PRO A 346 25.77 0.20 25.34
C PRO A 346 24.37 -0.15 24.82
N VAL A 347 23.68 -1.04 25.54
CA VAL A 347 22.28 -1.42 25.22
C VAL A 347 21.31 -0.23 25.24
N THR A 348 21.61 0.80 26.02
CA THR A 348 20.81 2.04 26.09
C THR A 348 20.86 2.81 24.77
N VAL A 349 22.03 2.86 24.12
CA VAL A 349 22.20 3.45 22.79
C VAL A 349 21.45 2.64 21.74
N ALA A 350 21.60 1.31 21.77
CA ALA A 350 20.88 0.43 20.85
C ALA A 350 19.37 0.64 20.92
N ARG A 351 18.80 0.71 22.13
CA ARG A 351 17.36 0.96 22.34
C ARG A 351 16.91 2.34 21.83
N ARG A 352 17.73 3.37 22.04
CA ARG A 352 17.45 4.74 21.57
C ARG A 352 17.47 4.85 20.05
N ILE A 353 18.22 4.01 19.35
CA ILE A 353 18.28 3.96 17.89
C ILE A 353 17.20 3.04 17.32
N HIS A 354 17.01 1.86 17.91
CA HIS A 354 16.11 0.83 17.39
C HIS A 354 14.66 1.31 17.27
N PHE A 355 14.17 2.05 18.27
CA PHE A 355 12.79 2.52 18.28
C PHE A 355 12.50 3.55 17.17
N PRO A 356 13.30 4.61 16.98
CA PRO A 356 13.20 5.48 15.79
C PRO A 356 13.32 4.74 14.47
N VAL A 357 14.18 3.72 14.35
CA VAL A 357 14.29 2.91 13.12
C VAL A 357 12.99 2.14 12.86
N MET A 358 12.35 1.58 13.88
CA MET A 358 11.03 0.97 13.74
C MET A 358 9.98 2.00 13.28
N LEU A 359 9.99 3.23 13.82
CA LEU A 359 9.10 4.29 13.37
C LEU A 359 9.36 4.68 11.90
N TYR A 360 10.63 4.73 11.48
CA TYR A 360 10.99 4.92 10.07
C TYR A 360 10.37 3.84 9.18
N PHE A 361 10.48 2.54 9.55
CA PHE A 361 9.86 1.46 8.78
C PHE A 361 8.34 1.59 8.69
N VAL A 362 7.68 1.95 9.80
CA VAL A 362 6.22 2.18 9.80
C VAL A 362 5.86 3.33 8.86
N LEU A 363 6.56 4.47 8.95
CA LEU A 363 6.33 5.61 8.08
C LEU A 363 6.60 5.26 6.60
N PHE A 364 7.70 4.55 6.33
CA PHE A 364 8.03 4.07 4.99
C PHE A 364 6.91 3.20 4.43
N VAL A 365 6.42 2.19 5.17
CA VAL A 365 5.35 1.30 4.71
C VAL A 365 4.05 2.08 4.44
N VAL A 366 3.66 2.98 5.35
CA VAL A 366 2.44 3.79 5.18
C VAL A 366 2.54 4.67 3.92
N SER A 367 3.63 5.42 3.78
CA SER A 367 3.85 6.29 2.62
C SER A 367 3.96 5.48 1.32
N HIS A 368 4.67 4.35 1.35
CA HIS A 368 4.83 3.45 0.21
C HIS A 368 3.49 2.89 -0.27
N VAL A 369 2.67 2.35 0.64
CA VAL A 369 1.34 1.81 0.30
C VAL A 369 0.42 2.92 -0.19
N ALA A 370 0.46 4.11 0.42
CA ALA A 370 -0.33 5.26 -0.03
C ALA A 370 0.01 5.64 -1.48
N LEU A 371 1.30 5.72 -1.81
CA LEU A 371 1.75 6.02 -3.18
C LEU A 371 1.36 4.91 -4.16
N VAL A 372 1.54 3.63 -3.79
CA VAL A 372 1.10 2.49 -4.61
C VAL A 372 -0.37 2.59 -5.00
N LEU A 373 -1.24 2.99 -4.06
CA LEU A 373 -2.67 3.14 -4.31
C LEU A 373 -3.00 4.40 -5.11
N ALA A 374 -2.26 5.50 -4.87
CA ALA A 374 -2.50 6.78 -5.53
C ALA A 374 -1.98 6.85 -6.98
N THR A 375 -0.91 6.13 -7.34
CA THR A 375 -0.23 6.23 -8.65
C THR A 375 -0.60 5.09 -9.60
N GLY A 376 -1.83 4.56 -9.50
CA GLY A 376 -2.31 3.49 -10.37
C GLY A 376 -2.34 2.12 -9.69
N ALA A 377 -3.15 2.00 -8.63
CA ALA A 377 -3.28 0.81 -7.78
C ALA A 377 -3.30 -0.52 -8.53
N ARG A 378 -4.17 -0.70 -9.54
CA ARG A 378 -4.32 -1.98 -10.25
C ARG A 378 -3.02 -2.41 -10.93
N ARG A 379 -2.37 -1.48 -11.64
CA ARG A 379 -1.11 -1.73 -12.36
C ARG A 379 0.00 -2.05 -11.37
N ASN A 380 0.15 -1.22 -10.33
CA ASN A 380 1.17 -1.42 -9.28
C ASN A 380 0.99 -2.77 -8.56
N LEU A 381 -0.24 -3.15 -8.22
CA LEU A 381 -0.51 -4.44 -7.58
C LEU A 381 -0.22 -5.62 -8.53
N ASN A 382 -0.46 -5.49 -9.83
CA ASN A 382 -0.04 -6.50 -10.80
C ASN A 382 1.47 -6.63 -10.92
N HIS A 383 2.21 -5.52 -10.89
CA HIS A 383 3.68 -5.57 -10.89
C HIS A 383 4.18 -6.36 -9.67
N MET A 384 3.70 -6.02 -8.47
CA MET A 384 4.25 -6.56 -7.23
C MET A 384 3.74 -7.96 -6.88
N PHE A 385 2.44 -8.24 -7.03
CA PHE A 385 1.85 -9.49 -6.57
C PHE A 385 1.60 -10.52 -7.67
N ALA A 386 1.43 -10.08 -8.92
CA ALA A 386 1.22 -10.99 -10.06
C ALA A 386 2.46 -11.12 -10.96
N GLY A 387 3.44 -10.21 -10.87
CA GLY A 387 4.59 -10.19 -11.76
C GLY A 387 4.22 -9.93 -13.23
N THR A 388 3.17 -9.13 -13.48
CA THR A 388 2.67 -8.85 -14.83
C THR A 388 2.50 -7.35 -15.11
N GLN A 389 2.46 -6.99 -16.39
CA GLN A 389 2.25 -5.62 -16.88
C GLN A 389 0.81 -5.18 -17.07
N GLY A 390 -0.12 -6.11 -16.92
CA GLY A 390 -1.52 -5.82 -17.18
C GLY A 390 -2.14 -4.92 -16.12
N GLU A 391 -3.36 -4.48 -16.40
CA GLU A 391 -4.24 -3.86 -15.42
C GLU A 391 -5.35 -4.82 -14.97
N GLY A 392 -5.13 -6.13 -15.11
CA GLY A 392 -6.06 -7.16 -14.64
C GLY A 392 -6.28 -7.12 -13.13
N TRP A 393 -7.22 -7.92 -12.63
CA TRP A 393 -7.53 -7.98 -11.20
C TRP A 393 -6.67 -8.98 -10.41
N THR A 394 -5.83 -9.78 -11.10
CA THR A 394 -5.02 -10.84 -10.48
C THR A 394 -4.17 -10.32 -9.33
N GLY A 395 -3.39 -9.27 -9.56
CA GLY A 395 -2.54 -8.67 -8.52
C GLY A 395 -3.35 -8.15 -7.33
N ALA A 396 -4.52 -7.53 -7.58
CA ALA A 396 -5.39 -7.03 -6.52
C ALA A 396 -6.01 -8.15 -5.67
N ILE A 397 -6.45 -9.25 -6.30
CA ILE A 397 -6.98 -10.43 -5.62
C ILE A 397 -5.89 -11.07 -4.76
N VAL A 398 -4.70 -11.29 -5.34
CA VAL A 398 -3.55 -11.86 -4.61
C VAL A 398 -3.12 -10.94 -3.46
N ALA A 399 -3.07 -9.63 -3.67
CA ALA A 399 -2.75 -8.66 -2.61
C ALA A 399 -3.76 -8.68 -1.47
N THR A 400 -5.05 -8.82 -1.78
CA THR A 400 -6.12 -8.92 -0.78
C THR A 400 -6.00 -10.21 0.04
N ALA A 401 -5.74 -11.34 -0.62
CA ALA A 401 -5.49 -12.61 0.05
C ALA A 401 -4.22 -12.55 0.94
N ALA A 402 -3.14 -11.96 0.42
CA ALA A 402 -1.92 -11.71 1.17
C ALA A 402 -2.18 -10.84 2.41
N LEU A 403 -2.94 -9.76 2.28
CA LEU A 403 -3.32 -8.90 3.40
C LEU A 403 -4.15 -9.66 4.44
N ALA A 404 -5.10 -10.49 4.01
CA ALA A 404 -5.89 -11.34 4.92
C ALA A 404 -4.98 -12.31 5.71
N VAL A 405 -3.96 -12.90 5.07
CA VAL A 405 -2.96 -13.74 5.74
C VAL A 405 -2.16 -12.93 6.77
N VAL A 406 -1.71 -11.73 6.41
CA VAL A 406 -0.97 -10.84 7.34
C VAL A 406 -1.84 -10.48 8.55
N VAL A 407 -3.08 -10.05 8.32
CA VAL A 407 -4.02 -9.71 9.39
C VAL A 407 -4.31 -10.91 10.28
N GLY A 408 -4.57 -12.08 9.69
CA GLY A 408 -4.79 -13.32 10.43
C GLY A 408 -3.59 -13.70 11.30
N ALA A 409 -2.38 -13.63 10.76
CA ALA A 409 -1.15 -13.91 11.51
C ALA A 409 -0.91 -12.90 12.63
N VAL A 410 -1.14 -11.62 12.37
CA VAL A 410 -1.12 -10.56 13.38
C VAL A 410 -2.07 -10.96 14.50
N LEU A 411 -3.36 -11.15 14.23
CA LEU A 411 -4.36 -11.54 15.25
C LEU A 411 -3.99 -12.81 16.04
N ALA A 412 -3.27 -13.74 15.41
CA ALA A 412 -2.78 -14.98 16.00
C ALA A 412 -1.55 -14.84 16.91
N VAL A 413 -0.90 -13.66 17.01
CA VAL A 413 0.17 -13.41 18.00
C VAL A 413 -0.44 -13.38 19.40
N ARG A 414 -0.59 -14.56 20.00
CA ARG A 414 -1.09 -14.78 21.36
C ARG A 414 -0.24 -15.86 22.05
N PRO A 415 0.05 -15.73 23.36
CA PRO A 415 0.87 -16.70 24.08
C PRO A 415 0.42 -18.16 23.92
N LEU A 416 -0.90 -18.41 23.93
CA LEU A 416 -1.48 -19.74 23.76
C LEU A 416 -1.11 -20.40 22.41
N LEU A 417 -1.06 -19.62 21.33
CA LEU A 417 -0.76 -20.11 19.98
C LEU A 417 0.76 -20.21 19.74
N ILE A 418 1.54 -19.34 20.37
CA ILE A 418 3.00 -19.28 20.22
C ILE A 418 3.69 -20.35 21.06
N ALA A 419 3.21 -20.62 22.28
CA ALA A 419 3.89 -21.49 23.24
C ALA A 419 4.18 -22.91 22.71
N PRO A 420 3.30 -23.60 21.95
CA PRO A 420 3.60 -24.90 21.35
C PRO A 420 4.80 -24.85 20.38
N VAL A 421 4.93 -23.78 19.61
CA VAL A 421 6.07 -23.58 18.70
C VAL A 421 7.33 -23.31 19.51
N ALA A 422 7.27 -22.40 20.48
CA ALA A 422 8.40 -22.04 21.32
C ALA A 422 8.96 -23.22 22.13
N ARG A 423 8.10 -24.15 22.57
CA ARG A 423 8.49 -25.40 23.26
C ARG A 423 9.35 -26.34 22.41
N ARG A 424 9.35 -26.21 21.08
CA ARG A 424 10.26 -26.98 20.22
C ARG A 424 11.72 -26.52 20.36
N PHE A 425 11.93 -25.26 20.72
CA PHE A 425 13.26 -24.64 20.80
C PHE A 425 13.77 -24.47 22.25
N GLY A 426 12.90 -24.61 23.25
CA GLY A 426 13.25 -24.38 24.65
C GLY A 426 12.17 -24.84 25.61
N THR A 427 12.25 -24.40 26.86
CA THR A 427 11.21 -24.58 27.87
C THR A 427 10.35 -23.32 27.94
N VAL A 428 9.03 -23.50 28.05
CA VAL A 428 8.08 -22.40 28.26
C VAL A 428 7.45 -22.61 29.62
N SER A 429 7.56 -21.62 30.49
CA SER A 429 6.88 -21.61 31.78
C SER A 429 5.85 -20.49 31.81
N GLY A 430 4.71 -20.77 32.44
CA GLY A 430 3.78 -19.71 32.84
C GLY A 430 4.40 -18.81 33.89
N ARG A 431 3.66 -17.75 34.23
CA ARG A 431 3.95 -16.96 35.42
C ARG A 431 4.02 -17.83 36.67
#